data_AF-A0AA96DT58-F1
#
_entry.id   AF-A0AA96DT58-F1
#
_cell.length_a   1.000
_cell.length_b   1.000
_cell.length_c   1.000
_cell.angle_alpha   90.00
_cell.angle_beta   90.00
_cell.angle_gamma   90.00
#
_symmetry.space_group_name_H-M   'P 1'
#
loop_
_entity.id
_entity.type
_entity.pdbx_description
1 polymer ?
#
loop_
_entity_poly.entity_id
_entity_poly.type
_entity_poly.pdbx_seq_one_letter_code
_entity_poly.pdbx_strand_id
1 'polypeptide(L)'
;MFAIYNNGTVGFRSTSDNLYALKNVEELESARFEPKEGLIQNFSNELNQEKKDQFLNSYKKVATLDTLEPVYKARDIMTHDVIYARNDLTIEDIYYLIKDKKVSQIPITGFGKKIIGIVNKKIILSLLMNHLDDTQAILKRKIDDVYLPEVLTADPDSDVRDVVKVMLDLKLDAIPIVDDSDVLMGIISKTDILKAVANLPKLQLWS
;
A
#
# COMPACT_ATOMS: atom_id res chain seq x y z
N MET A 1 -5.66 -6.89 -0.30
CA MET A 1 -5.58 -7.60 1.00
C MET A 1 -4.26 -7.24 1.66
N PHE A 2 -4.22 -7.11 2.99
CA PHE A 2 -3.03 -6.71 3.76
C PHE A 2 -2.60 -7.83 4.70
N ALA A 3 -1.30 -7.92 4.97
CA ALA A 3 -0.76 -8.85 5.95
C ALA A 3 0.32 -8.19 6.83
N ILE A 4 0.34 -8.56 8.11
CA ILE A 4 1.38 -8.16 9.07
C ILE A 4 2.27 -9.38 9.35
N TYR A 5 3.57 -9.21 9.17
CA TYR A 5 4.56 -10.22 9.51
C TYR A 5 5.32 -9.81 10.77
N ASN A 6 5.42 -10.73 11.71
CA ASN A 6 6.29 -10.63 12.87
C ASN A 6 7.39 -11.69 12.73
N ASN A 7 8.60 -11.23 12.48
CA ASN A 7 9.79 -12.06 12.27
C ASN A 7 9.57 -13.23 11.27
N GLY A 8 8.95 -12.93 10.11
CA GLY A 8 8.69 -13.92 9.06
C GLY A 8 7.48 -14.83 9.27
N THR A 9 6.73 -14.68 10.37
CA THR A 9 5.44 -15.37 10.57
C THR A 9 4.28 -14.41 10.32
N VAL A 10 3.24 -14.87 9.62
CA VAL A 10 2.02 -14.07 9.40
C VAL A 10 1.26 -13.96 10.72
N GLY A 11 1.28 -12.77 11.31
CA GLY A 11 0.50 -12.48 12.52
C GLY A 11 -0.96 -12.11 12.20
N PHE A 12 -1.22 -11.58 11.00
CA PHE A 12 -2.54 -11.13 10.56
C PHE A 12 -2.63 -11.05 9.03
N ARG A 13 -3.76 -11.45 8.43
CA ARG A 13 -4.06 -11.28 7.00
C ARG A 13 -5.55 -10.94 6.82
N SER A 14 -5.89 -9.76 6.30
CA SER A 14 -7.28 -9.33 6.12
C SER A 14 -7.43 -8.13 5.16
N THR A 15 -8.66 -7.62 4.99
CA THR A 15 -8.96 -6.34 4.32
C THR A 15 -8.46 -5.13 5.12
N SER A 16 -8.42 -3.95 4.50
CA SER A 16 -8.07 -2.67 5.14
C SER A 16 -9.00 -2.35 6.32
N ASP A 17 -10.30 -2.54 6.18
CA ASP A 17 -11.28 -2.24 7.24
C ASP A 17 -10.97 -3.00 8.55
N ASN A 18 -10.70 -4.30 8.44
CA ASN A 18 -10.34 -5.14 9.59
C ASN A 18 -8.93 -4.82 10.14
N LEU A 19 -8.04 -4.23 9.34
CA LEU A 19 -6.74 -3.77 9.81
C LEU A 19 -6.89 -2.57 10.77
N TYR A 20 -7.84 -1.67 10.52
CA TYR A 20 -8.11 -0.52 11.40
C TYR A 20 -8.70 -0.93 12.75
N ALA A 21 -9.52 -1.99 12.78
CA ALA A 21 -10.08 -2.54 14.01
C ALA A 21 -9.02 -3.04 15.00
N LEU A 22 -7.82 -3.40 14.54
CA LEU A 22 -6.70 -3.80 15.40
C LEU A 22 -5.98 -2.61 16.07
N LYS A 23 -6.18 -1.38 15.59
CA LYS A 23 -5.43 -0.18 16.05
C LYS A 23 -6.29 0.91 16.69
N ASN A 24 -7.57 0.67 16.99
CA ASN A 24 -8.49 1.69 17.53
C ASN A 24 -8.42 3.00 16.73
N VAL A 25 -8.56 2.92 15.41
CA VAL A 25 -8.71 4.10 14.55
C VAL A 25 -10.22 4.34 14.39
N GLU A 26 -10.70 5.55 14.70
CA GLU A 26 -12.11 5.91 14.52
C GLU A 26 -12.53 5.68 13.06
N GLU A 27 -13.57 4.85 12.86
CA GLU A 27 -14.18 4.64 11.55
C GLU A 27 -14.76 5.96 11.04
N LEU A 28 -14.36 6.37 9.83
CA LEU A 28 -15.07 7.41 9.10
C LEU A 28 -16.39 6.82 8.61
N GLU A 29 -17.51 7.39 9.08
CA GLU A 29 -18.85 7.01 8.65
C GLU A 29 -18.94 7.00 7.12
N SER A 30 -19.20 5.82 6.55
CA SER A 30 -19.48 5.69 5.13
C SER A 30 -20.81 6.37 4.83
N ALA A 31 -20.80 7.48 4.10
CA ALA A 31 -22.01 8.08 3.56
C ALA A 31 -22.63 7.12 2.51
N ARG A 32 -23.54 6.25 2.94
CA ARG A 32 -24.35 5.44 2.02
C ARG A 32 -25.43 6.33 1.43
N PHE A 33 -25.29 6.65 0.14
CA PHE A 33 -26.39 7.21 -0.62
C PHE A 33 -27.36 6.06 -0.96
N GLU A 34 -28.56 6.07 -0.37
CA GLU A 34 -29.64 5.14 -0.72
C GLU A 34 -30.64 5.88 -1.62
N PRO A 35 -30.53 5.76 -2.96
CA PRO A 35 -31.52 6.33 -3.85
C PRO A 35 -32.83 5.56 -3.68
N LYS A 36 -33.90 6.26 -3.28
CA LYS A 36 -35.24 5.66 -3.20
C LYS A 36 -35.68 5.20 -4.60
N GLU A 37 -35.83 3.89 -4.78
CA GLU A 37 -36.21 3.22 -6.06
C GLU A 37 -37.48 3.80 -6.70
N GLY A 38 -38.36 4.46 -5.94
CA GLY A 38 -39.61 5.05 -6.42
C GLY A 38 -39.51 6.48 -7.00
N LEU A 39 -38.36 7.16 -6.92
CA LEU A 39 -38.22 8.55 -7.43
C LEU A 39 -38.32 8.61 -8.97
N ILE A 40 -37.83 7.59 -9.67
CA ILE A 40 -37.74 7.62 -11.15
C ILE A 40 -39.12 7.39 -11.80
N GLN A 41 -39.93 6.47 -11.28
CA GLN A 41 -41.25 6.15 -11.83
C GLN A 41 -42.24 7.33 -11.74
N ASN A 42 -42.20 8.09 -10.65
CA ASN A 42 -43.11 9.22 -10.45
C ASN A 42 -42.75 10.42 -11.35
N PHE A 43 -41.46 10.64 -11.63
CA PHE A 43 -41.02 11.73 -12.50
C PHE A 43 -41.33 11.50 -13.99
N SER A 44 -41.37 10.25 -14.46
CA SER A 44 -41.58 9.93 -15.88
C SER A 44 -42.99 10.20 -16.41
N ASN A 45 -43.98 10.31 -15.52
CA ASN A 45 -45.40 10.43 -15.89
C ASN A 45 -45.85 11.88 -16.14
N GLU A 46 -45.08 12.89 -15.73
CA GLU A 46 -45.45 14.32 -15.83
C GLU A 46 -44.73 15.09 -16.96
N LEU A 47 -43.88 14.43 -17.75
CA LEU A 47 -43.02 15.09 -18.74
C LEU A 47 -43.63 15.06 -20.16
N ASN A 48 -43.85 16.24 -20.74
CA ASN A 48 -44.15 16.41 -22.18
C ASN A 48 -43.03 15.80 -23.05
N GLN A 49 -43.37 15.39 -24.28
CA GLN A 49 -42.48 14.67 -25.21
C GLN A 49 -41.12 15.37 -25.40
N GLU A 50 -41.08 16.70 -25.56
CA GLU A 50 -39.82 17.45 -25.68
C GLU A 50 -38.93 17.33 -24.43
N LYS A 51 -39.51 17.37 -23.23
CA LYS A 51 -38.75 17.18 -21.98
C LYS A 51 -38.27 15.74 -21.83
N LYS A 52 -39.03 14.75 -22.32
CA LYS A 52 -38.60 13.34 -22.38
C LYS A 52 -37.37 13.18 -23.28
N ASP A 53 -37.37 13.80 -24.45
CA ASP A 53 -36.23 13.75 -25.36
C ASP A 53 -35.01 14.48 -24.82
N GLN A 54 -35.21 15.61 -24.15
CA GLN A 54 -34.14 16.35 -23.47
C GLN A 54 -33.56 15.57 -22.27
N PHE A 55 -34.41 14.85 -21.54
CA PHE A 55 -34.00 13.97 -20.44
C PHE A 55 -33.26 12.73 -20.96
N LEU A 56 -33.77 12.08 -22.01
CA LEU A 56 -33.11 10.95 -22.67
C LEU A 56 -31.78 11.35 -23.29
N ASN A 57 -31.66 12.55 -23.86
CA ASN A 57 -30.40 13.07 -24.36
C ASN A 57 -29.42 13.42 -23.23
N SER A 58 -29.91 13.93 -22.09
CA SER A 58 -29.09 14.14 -20.90
C SER A 58 -28.62 12.81 -20.29
N TYR A 59 -29.50 11.81 -20.23
CA TYR A 59 -29.19 10.47 -19.76
C TYR A 59 -28.22 9.77 -20.70
N LYS A 60 -28.42 9.85 -22.03
CA LYS A 60 -27.46 9.34 -23.03
C LYS A 60 -26.10 10.02 -22.88
N LYS A 61 -26.05 11.34 -22.68
CA LYS A 61 -24.81 12.08 -22.42
C LYS A 61 -24.10 11.59 -21.16
N VAL A 62 -24.84 11.35 -20.08
CA VAL A 62 -24.30 10.82 -18.82
C VAL A 62 -23.89 9.35 -18.95
N ALA A 63 -24.65 8.53 -19.67
CA ALA A 63 -24.33 7.12 -19.94
C ALA A 63 -23.15 6.97 -20.92
N THR A 64 -22.89 7.97 -21.77
CA THR A 64 -21.67 8.06 -22.59
C THR A 64 -20.49 8.69 -21.88
N LEU A 65 -20.67 9.24 -20.67
CA LEU A 65 -19.53 9.49 -19.80
C LEU A 65 -19.06 8.11 -19.34
N ASP A 66 -17.84 7.74 -19.73
CA ASP A 66 -17.09 6.67 -19.07
C ASP A 66 -16.96 7.06 -17.58
N THR A 67 -17.94 6.62 -16.79
CA THR A 67 -18.03 6.84 -15.33
C THR A 67 -17.37 5.72 -14.56
N LEU A 68 -16.86 4.69 -15.26
CA LEU A 68 -16.00 3.68 -14.67
C LEU A 68 -14.67 4.33 -14.34
N GLU A 69 -14.49 4.73 -13.07
CA GLU A 69 -13.18 5.15 -12.59
C GLU A 69 -12.19 4.01 -12.86
N PRO A 70 -11.05 4.27 -13.53
CA PRO A 70 -10.02 3.24 -13.67
C PRO A 70 -9.51 2.87 -12.28
N VAL A 71 -9.79 1.63 -11.87
CA VAL A 71 -9.30 1.07 -10.61
C VAL A 71 -7.86 0.61 -10.84
N TYR A 72 -6.91 1.35 -10.27
CA TYR A 72 -5.50 0.98 -10.30
C TYR A 72 -5.19 0.00 -9.17
N LYS A 73 -4.40 -1.02 -9.50
CA LYS A 73 -3.91 -2.03 -8.56
C LYS A 73 -2.50 -1.72 -8.12
N ALA A 74 -2.11 -2.24 -6.95
CA ALA A 74 -0.78 -2.08 -6.40
C ALA A 74 0.31 -2.44 -7.43
N ARG A 75 0.11 -3.54 -8.16
CA ARG A 75 1.01 -3.97 -9.24
C ARG A 75 1.19 -2.96 -10.36
N ASP A 76 0.24 -2.06 -10.60
CA ASP A 76 0.29 -1.09 -11.70
C ASP A 76 1.25 0.07 -11.40
N ILE A 77 1.55 0.32 -10.13
CA ILE A 77 2.42 1.43 -9.71
C ILE A 77 3.68 0.98 -8.97
N MET A 78 3.76 -0.29 -8.56
CA MET A 78 4.89 -0.79 -7.77
C MET A 78 6.19 -0.81 -8.58
N THR A 79 7.29 -0.56 -7.87
CA THR A 79 8.61 -0.89 -8.40
C THR A 79 8.78 -2.42 -8.36
N HIS A 80 8.98 -3.02 -9.53
CA HIS A 80 9.13 -4.47 -9.68
C HIS A 80 10.58 -4.93 -9.47
N ASP A 81 11.57 -4.12 -9.90
CA ASP A 81 12.99 -4.38 -9.64
C ASP A 81 13.35 -3.93 -8.22
N VAL A 82 12.93 -4.75 -7.26
CA VAL A 82 13.12 -4.45 -5.84
C VAL A 82 14.55 -4.73 -5.43
N ILE A 83 15.19 -3.74 -4.80
CA ILE A 83 16.42 -3.97 -4.05
C ILE A 83 16.04 -4.52 -2.68
N TYR A 84 16.43 -5.77 -2.41
CA TYR A 84 16.19 -6.46 -1.14
C TYR A 84 17.47 -7.13 -0.65
N ALA A 85 17.51 -7.47 0.63
CA ALA A 85 18.59 -8.23 1.24
C ALA A 85 18.09 -9.58 1.76
N ARG A 86 18.99 -10.57 1.84
CA ARG A 86 18.71 -11.82 2.53
C ARG A 86 18.98 -11.67 4.03
N ASN A 87 18.29 -12.47 4.83
CA ASN A 87 18.37 -12.41 6.29
C ASN A 87 19.68 -12.95 6.88
N ASP A 88 20.52 -13.60 6.07
CA ASP A 88 21.84 -14.11 6.48
C ASP A 88 22.97 -13.06 6.31
N LEU A 89 22.66 -11.89 5.75
CA LEU A 89 23.60 -10.77 5.62
C LEU A 89 23.78 -10.02 6.94
N THR A 90 24.94 -9.38 7.08
CA THR A 90 25.25 -8.56 8.26
C THR A 90 24.57 -7.20 8.21
N ILE A 91 24.45 -6.53 9.36
CA ILE A 91 23.97 -5.16 9.44
C ILE A 91 24.85 -4.22 8.60
N GLU A 92 26.16 -4.44 8.63
CA GLU A 92 27.13 -3.70 7.82
C GLU A 92 26.85 -3.83 6.32
N ASP A 93 26.68 -5.07 5.82
CA ASP A 93 26.35 -5.33 4.42
C ASP A 93 25.07 -4.61 3.99
N ILE A 94 24.04 -4.68 4.84
CA ILE A 94 22.75 -4.01 4.60
C ILE A 94 22.91 -2.48 4.57
N TYR A 95 23.70 -1.92 5.48
CA TYR A 95 23.97 -0.49 5.51
C TYR A 95 24.65 -0.02 4.20
N TYR A 96 25.67 -0.73 3.75
CA TYR A 96 26.34 -0.43 2.48
C TYR A 96 25.41 -0.61 1.29
N LEU A 97 24.58 -1.65 1.28
CA LEU A 97 23.58 -1.85 0.23
C LEU A 97 22.60 -0.68 0.13
N ILE A 98 22.05 -0.21 1.26
CA ILE A 98 21.16 0.96 1.32
C ILE A 98 21.89 2.22 0.82
N LYS A 99 23.14 2.42 1.25
CA LYS A 99 23.96 3.58 0.90
C LYS A 99 24.30 3.61 -0.59
N ASP A 100 24.82 2.51 -1.13
CA ASP A 100 25.35 2.43 -2.49
C ASP A 100 24.24 2.43 -3.53
N LYS A 101 23.13 1.75 -3.23
CA LYS A 101 21.94 1.77 -4.09
C LYS A 101 21.10 3.05 -3.93
N LYS A 102 21.48 3.94 -3.01
CA LYS A 102 20.81 5.22 -2.73
C LYS A 102 19.30 5.06 -2.45
N VAL A 103 18.95 4.00 -1.73
CA VAL A 103 17.59 3.74 -1.27
C VAL A 103 17.44 4.13 0.19
N SER A 104 16.21 4.41 0.62
CA SER A 104 15.95 4.79 2.03
C SER A 104 15.76 3.58 2.93
N GLN A 105 15.27 2.48 2.36
CA GLN A 105 14.95 1.24 3.06
C GLN A 105 14.89 0.07 2.07
N ILE A 106 15.08 -1.13 2.59
CA ILE A 106 15.04 -2.36 1.80
C ILE A 106 14.22 -3.43 2.52
N PRO A 107 13.45 -4.25 1.79
CA PRO A 107 12.88 -5.49 2.31
C PRO A 107 13.98 -6.49 2.67
N ILE A 108 13.77 -7.21 3.77
CA ILE A 108 14.60 -8.35 4.18
C ILE A 108 13.82 -9.63 3.88
N THR A 109 14.47 -10.57 3.23
CA THR A 109 13.88 -11.81 2.76
C THR A 109 14.60 -13.04 3.27
N GLY A 110 13.86 -14.13 3.43
CA GLY A 110 14.40 -15.44 3.76
C GLY A 110 14.58 -16.32 2.52
N PHE A 111 14.57 -17.63 2.76
CA PHE A 111 14.61 -18.62 1.70
C PHE A 111 13.41 -18.46 0.74
N GLY A 112 13.67 -18.60 -0.57
CA GLY A 112 12.63 -18.45 -1.59
C GLY A 112 12.10 -17.01 -1.76
N LYS A 113 12.86 -15.99 -1.31
CA LYS A 113 12.47 -14.57 -1.40
C LYS A 113 11.21 -14.24 -0.59
N LYS A 114 10.90 -15.05 0.43
CA LYS A 114 9.82 -14.80 1.38
C LYS A 114 10.12 -13.58 2.23
N ILE A 115 9.15 -12.69 2.42
CA ILE A 115 9.33 -11.49 3.24
C ILE A 115 9.51 -11.85 4.72
N ILE A 116 10.47 -11.21 5.38
CA ILE A 116 10.69 -11.34 6.83
C ILE A 116 10.44 -10.00 7.52
N GLY A 117 10.95 -8.92 6.94
CA GLY A 117 10.93 -7.59 7.55
C GLY A 117 11.34 -6.49 6.60
N ILE A 118 11.51 -5.29 7.14
CA ILE A 118 12.04 -4.14 6.41
C ILE A 118 13.12 -3.45 7.25
N VAL A 119 14.21 -3.03 6.61
CA VAL A 119 15.30 -2.32 7.28
C VAL A 119 15.51 -0.97 6.62
N ASN A 120 15.59 0.06 7.47
CA ASN A 120 15.89 1.43 7.09
C ASN A 120 17.05 1.96 7.93
N LYS A 121 17.56 3.14 7.58
CA LYS A 121 18.66 3.79 8.30
C LYS A 121 18.34 4.05 9.78
N LYS A 122 17.06 4.30 10.13
CA LYS A 122 16.64 4.56 11.51
C LYS A 122 16.75 3.31 12.38
N ILE A 123 16.38 2.14 11.84
CA ILE A 123 16.53 0.85 12.53
C ILE A 123 18.00 0.57 12.80
N ILE A 124 18.86 0.70 11.77
CA ILE A 124 20.31 0.50 11.93
C ILE A 124 20.89 1.46 12.97
N LEU A 125 20.55 2.75 12.87
CA LEU A 125 21.01 3.75 13.84
C LEU A 125 20.55 3.42 15.26
N SER A 126 19.29 3.01 15.44
CA SER A 126 18.76 2.62 16.74
C SER A 126 19.52 1.42 17.33
N LEU A 127 19.87 0.43 16.51
CA LEU A 127 20.65 -0.74 16.96
C LEU A 127 22.05 -0.32 17.43
N LEU A 128 22.70 0.59 16.70
CA LEU A 128 24.01 1.11 17.09
C LEU A 128 23.94 1.97 18.36
N MET A 129 22.92 2.81 18.50
CA MET A 129 22.74 3.68 19.66
C MET A 129 22.43 2.89 20.95
N ASN A 130 21.79 1.73 20.84
CA ASN A 130 21.52 0.87 21.99
C ASN A 130 22.76 0.09 22.46
N HIS A 131 23.83 0.10 21.68
CA HIS A 131 25.06 -0.68 21.91
C HIS A 131 26.31 0.15 21.58
N LEU A 132 26.40 1.36 22.14
CA LEU A 132 27.51 2.29 21.87
C LEU A 132 28.88 1.70 22.23
N ASP A 133 28.94 0.87 23.26
CA ASP A 133 30.19 0.26 23.76
C ASP A 133 30.74 -0.84 22.82
N ASP A 134 29.91 -1.38 21.92
CA ASP A 134 30.30 -2.49 21.03
C ASP A 134 29.65 -2.40 19.64
N THR A 135 29.73 -1.21 19.04
CA THR A 135 29.19 -0.97 17.69
C THR A 135 29.78 -1.90 16.63
N GLN A 136 31.04 -2.30 16.79
CA GLN A 136 31.74 -3.18 15.85
C GLN A 136 31.20 -4.61 15.87
N ALA A 137 30.88 -5.17 17.04
CA ALA A 137 30.23 -6.48 17.09
C ALA A 137 28.82 -6.42 16.51
N ILE A 138 28.05 -5.34 16.78
CA ILE A 138 26.72 -5.16 16.22
C ILE A 138 26.73 -5.11 14.70
N LEU A 139 27.63 -4.34 14.09
CA LEU A 139 27.74 -4.25 12.63
C LEU A 139 27.98 -5.61 11.96
N LYS A 140 28.72 -6.50 12.64
CA LYS A 140 29.03 -7.85 12.16
C LYS A 140 27.96 -8.90 12.46
N ARG A 141 26.94 -8.56 13.25
CA ARG A 141 25.80 -9.48 13.47
C ARG A 141 24.99 -9.61 12.19
N LYS A 142 24.47 -10.81 11.99
CA LYS A 142 23.48 -11.06 10.95
C LYS A 142 22.14 -10.43 11.32
N ILE A 143 21.34 -10.12 10.31
CA ILE A 143 20.05 -9.47 10.53
C ILE A 143 19.00 -10.45 11.11
N ASP A 144 19.14 -11.76 10.89
CA ASP A 144 18.29 -12.80 11.49
C ASP A 144 18.46 -12.92 13.01
N ASP A 145 19.62 -12.52 13.55
CA ASP A 145 19.91 -12.46 14.99
C ASP A 145 19.35 -11.19 15.66
N VAL A 146 18.66 -10.32 14.91
CA VAL A 146 18.16 -9.04 15.39
C VAL A 146 16.65 -8.99 15.29
N TYR A 147 16.00 -8.47 16.34
CA TYR A 147 14.58 -8.20 16.28
C TYR A 147 14.27 -7.10 15.27
N LEU A 148 13.54 -7.46 14.21
CA LEU A 148 12.99 -6.51 13.26
C LEU A 148 11.57 -6.12 13.65
N PRO A 149 11.20 -4.84 13.51
CA PRO A 149 9.81 -4.42 13.65
C PRO A 149 8.90 -5.16 12.68
N GLU A 150 7.63 -5.28 13.05
CA GLU A 150 6.61 -5.87 12.19
C GLU A 150 6.53 -5.13 10.85
N VAL A 151 6.41 -5.91 9.77
CA VAL A 151 6.27 -5.36 8.42
C VAL A 151 4.85 -5.57 7.92
N LEU A 152 4.24 -4.49 7.43
CA LEU A 152 2.96 -4.52 6.75
C LEU A 152 3.21 -4.67 5.25
N THR A 153 2.51 -5.62 4.63
CA THR A 153 2.55 -5.86 3.18
C THR A 153 1.15 -5.73 2.57
N ALA A 154 1.12 -5.59 1.25
CA ALA A 154 -0.11 -5.63 0.47
C ALA A 154 0.00 -6.65 -0.68
N ASP A 155 -1.15 -7.15 -1.10
CA ASP A 155 -1.29 -8.01 -2.27
C ASP A 155 -1.21 -7.19 -3.59
N PRO A 156 -0.62 -7.72 -4.69
CA PRO A 156 -0.52 -7.03 -5.98
C PRO A 156 -1.86 -6.57 -6.58
N ASP A 157 -2.97 -7.24 -6.29
CA ASP A 157 -4.32 -6.90 -6.75
C ASP A 157 -5.10 -6.00 -5.76
N SER A 158 -4.44 -5.54 -4.69
CA SER A 158 -5.00 -4.52 -3.78
C SER A 158 -5.22 -3.20 -4.50
N ASP A 159 -6.28 -2.47 -4.14
CA ASP A 159 -6.52 -1.12 -4.65
C ASP A 159 -5.40 -0.18 -4.20
N VAL A 160 -4.85 0.61 -5.13
CA VAL A 160 -3.81 1.61 -4.82
C VAL A 160 -4.30 2.59 -3.76
N ARG A 161 -5.57 3.00 -3.78
CA ARG A 161 -6.13 3.95 -2.81
C ARG A 161 -6.07 3.40 -1.40
N ASP A 162 -6.41 2.13 -1.22
CA ASP A 162 -6.32 1.45 0.08
C ASP A 162 -4.86 1.38 0.55
N VAL A 163 -3.94 1.01 -0.34
CA VAL A 163 -2.51 0.94 -0.01
C VAL A 163 -1.98 2.31 0.41
N VAL A 164 -2.31 3.37 -0.34
CA VAL A 164 -1.90 4.74 -0.04
C VAL A 164 -2.51 5.22 1.28
N LYS A 165 -3.80 4.95 1.52
CA LYS A 165 -4.47 5.33 2.77
C LYS A 165 -3.79 4.67 3.97
N VAL A 166 -3.53 3.38 3.90
CA VAL A 166 -2.80 2.63 4.92
C VAL A 166 -1.39 3.21 5.14
N MET A 167 -0.68 3.57 4.06
CA MET A 167 0.63 4.23 4.17
C MET A 167 0.56 5.58 4.90
N LEU A 168 -0.47 6.38 4.64
CA LEU A 168 -0.66 7.68 5.28
C LEU A 168 -1.00 7.53 6.76
N ASP A 169 -2.00 6.71 7.08
CA ASP A 169 -2.52 6.53 8.44
C ASP A 169 -1.46 5.93 9.37
N LEU A 170 -0.69 4.97 8.86
CA LEU A 170 0.38 4.30 9.61
C LEU A 170 1.75 4.97 9.44
N LYS A 171 1.81 6.11 8.73
CA LYS A 171 3.03 6.89 8.48
C LYS A 171 4.18 6.07 7.89
N LEU A 172 3.85 5.14 6.98
CA LEU A 172 4.81 4.25 6.34
C LEU A 172 5.47 4.94 5.14
N ASP A 173 6.79 4.74 5.00
CA ASP A 173 7.56 5.30 3.88
C ASP A 173 7.47 4.42 2.62
N ALA A 174 7.24 3.12 2.78
CA ALA A 174 6.95 2.17 1.71
C ALA A 174 6.27 0.91 2.26
N ILE A 175 5.58 0.19 1.38
CA ILE A 175 4.95 -1.11 1.64
C ILE A 175 5.50 -2.14 0.65
N PRO A 176 6.07 -3.27 1.11
CA PRO A 176 6.38 -4.41 0.25
C PRO A 176 5.11 -5.05 -0.30
N ILE A 177 5.15 -5.44 -1.58
CA ILE A 177 4.08 -6.16 -2.26
C ILE A 177 4.48 -7.62 -2.38
N VAL A 178 3.62 -8.52 -1.88
CA VAL A 178 3.89 -9.96 -1.83
C VAL A 178 2.75 -10.74 -2.46
N ASP A 179 3.05 -11.92 -3.00
CA ASP A 179 2.03 -12.86 -3.48
C ASP A 179 1.40 -13.67 -2.33
N ASP A 180 0.47 -14.56 -2.68
CA ASP A 180 -0.20 -15.46 -1.74
C ASP A 180 0.76 -16.36 -0.94
N SER A 181 1.95 -16.62 -1.48
CA SER A 181 3.02 -17.45 -0.90
C SER A 181 4.04 -16.65 -0.08
N ASP A 182 3.76 -15.37 0.20
CA ASP A 182 4.60 -14.41 0.92
C ASP A 182 5.89 -14.02 0.17
N VAL A 183 5.97 -14.30 -1.13
CA VAL A 183 7.14 -14.00 -1.95
C VAL A 183 7.09 -12.54 -2.36
N LEU A 184 8.22 -11.83 -2.18
CA LEU A 184 8.33 -10.42 -2.54
C LEU A 184 8.24 -10.21 -4.06
N MET A 185 7.17 -9.55 -4.49
CA MET A 185 6.88 -9.22 -5.90
C MET A 185 7.27 -7.79 -6.26
N GLY A 186 7.15 -6.86 -5.32
CA GLY A 186 7.36 -5.43 -5.57
C GLY A 186 7.50 -4.61 -4.29
N ILE A 187 7.66 -3.30 -4.46
CA ILE A 187 7.57 -2.33 -3.37
C ILE A 187 6.89 -1.05 -3.86
N ILE A 188 6.02 -0.47 -3.04
CA ILE A 188 5.41 0.84 -3.29
C ILE A 188 5.96 1.82 -2.27
N SER A 189 6.68 2.83 -2.72
CA SER A 189 7.17 3.94 -1.92
C SER A 189 6.37 5.23 -2.18
N LYS A 190 6.55 6.23 -1.32
CA LYS A 190 6.03 7.60 -1.56
C LYS A 190 6.42 8.14 -2.94
N THR A 191 7.63 7.84 -3.41
CA THR A 191 8.09 8.27 -4.74
C THR A 191 7.30 7.59 -5.86
N ASP A 192 6.95 6.31 -5.70
CA ASP A 192 6.16 5.58 -6.70
C ASP A 192 4.73 6.15 -6.78
N ILE A 193 4.15 6.48 -5.63
CA ILE A 193 2.85 7.17 -5.56
C ILE A 193 2.93 8.53 -6.27
N LEU A 194 3.97 9.33 -6.02
CA LEU A 194 4.16 10.62 -6.70
C LEU A 194 4.33 10.47 -8.21
N LYS A 195 5.10 9.46 -8.66
CA LYS A 195 5.24 9.13 -10.09
C LYS A 195 3.91 8.70 -10.69
N ALA A 196 3.12 7.91 -9.97
CA ALA A 196 1.80 7.48 -10.41
C ALA A 196 0.86 8.69 -10.57
N VAL A 197 0.81 9.59 -9.58
CA VAL A 197 0.04 10.85 -9.66
C VAL A 197 0.48 11.72 -10.84
N ALA A 198 1.78 11.76 -11.14
CA ALA A 198 2.30 12.57 -12.23
C ALA A 198 2.04 12.00 -13.63
N ASN A 199 1.91 10.68 -13.77
CA ASN A 199 1.88 9.99 -15.07
C ASN A 199 0.56 9.27 -15.38
N LEU A 200 -0.27 8.95 -14.38
CA LEU A 200 -1.58 8.34 -14.59
C LEU A 200 -2.62 9.43 -14.89
N PRO A 201 -3.34 9.37 -16.02
CA PRO A 201 -4.37 10.34 -16.31
C PRO A 201 -5.53 10.25 -15.30
N LYS A 202 -5.94 11.41 -14.78
CA LYS A 202 -7.06 11.65 -13.83
C LYS A 202 -7.01 10.85 -12.52
N LEU A 203 -6.00 11.09 -11.68
CA LEU A 203 -6.25 11.04 -10.23
C LEU A 203 -7.02 12.31 -9.85
N GLN A 204 -8.35 12.23 -9.89
CA GLN A 204 -9.18 13.28 -9.26
C GLN A 204 -8.96 13.17 -7.75
N LEU A 205 -8.01 13.94 -7.25
CA LEU A 205 -7.85 14.23 -5.83
C LEU A 205 -9.01 15.14 -5.44
N TRP A 206 -10.17 14.59 -5.13
CA TRP A 206 -11.25 15.36 -4.54
C TRP A 206 -10.94 15.62 -3.06
N SER A 207 -10.88 16.91 -2.72
CA SER A 207 -11.03 17.46 -1.37
C SER A 207 -12.50 17.70 -1.06
#